data_AF-A0A7S2Z417-F1
#
_entry.id   AF-A0A7S2Z417-F1
#
_cell.length_a   1.000
_cell.length_b   1.000
_cell.length_c   1.000
_cell.angle_alpha   90.00
_cell.angle_beta   90.00
_cell.angle_gamma   90.00
#
_symmetry.space_group_name_H-M   'P 1'
#
loop_
_entity.id
_entity.type
_entity.pdbx_description
1 polymer ?
#
loop_
_entity_poly.entity_id
_entity_poly.type
_entity_poly.pdbx_seq_one_letter_code
_entity_poly.pdbx_strand_id
1 'polypeptide(L)'
;LFLFPASFLRVFAPGLAATGASPSGALEMAIASHQLRIMAPCVLTGVLTGIGFGALNACRHFVAPSISPALANVAMVAALFALRSFDGSGLADLSEMAAGRHLALAFVVGCVSQVVLQAAVLQRERLSEFF
;
A
#
# COMPACT_ATOMS: atom_id res chain seq x y z
N LEU A 1 7.34 0.88 -12.45
CA LEU A 1 6.08 0.45 -11.80
C LEU A 1 4.83 1.04 -12.46
N PHE A 2 4.67 2.36 -12.50
CA PHE A 2 3.44 3.01 -12.96
C PHE A 2 3.16 2.87 -14.47
N LEU A 3 4.19 3.02 -15.32
CA LEU A 3 4.07 2.97 -16.79
C LEU A 3 4.15 1.55 -17.36
N PHE A 4 4.94 0.68 -16.73
CA PHE A 4 5.19 -0.69 -17.20
C PHE A 4 5.04 -1.73 -16.07
N PRO A 5 3.85 -1.88 -15.47
CA PRO A 5 3.62 -2.83 -14.38
C PRO A 5 3.82 -4.29 -14.81
N ALA A 6 3.36 -4.66 -16.00
CA ALA A 6 3.48 -6.03 -16.52
C ALA A 6 4.93 -6.46 -16.74
N SER A 7 5.79 -5.59 -17.28
CA SER A 7 7.23 -5.89 -17.46
C SER A 7 7.91 -6.11 -16.11
N PHE A 8 7.53 -5.33 -15.10
CA PHE A 8 8.05 -5.50 -13.75
C PHE A 8 7.63 -6.85 -13.15
N LEU A 9 6.36 -7.22 -13.29
CA LEU A 9 5.86 -8.50 -12.80
C LEU A 9 6.51 -9.70 -13.49
N ARG A 10 6.88 -9.61 -14.77
CA ARG A 10 7.64 -10.68 -15.45
C ARG A 10 9.03 -10.90 -14.85
N VAL A 11 9.66 -9.84 -14.35
CA VAL A 11 10.99 -9.91 -13.71
C VAL A 11 10.87 -10.40 -12.27
N PHE A 12 9.95 -9.85 -11.50
CA PHE A 12 9.85 -10.09 -10.05
C PHE A 12 8.89 -11.21 -9.64
N ALA A 13 7.97 -11.61 -10.52
CA ALA A 13 7.02 -12.69 -10.33
C ALA A 13 6.96 -13.61 -11.58
N PRO A 14 8.08 -14.24 -11.97
CA PRO A 14 8.16 -15.05 -13.19
C PRO A 14 7.18 -16.24 -13.17
N GLY A 15 6.87 -16.79 -11.98
CA GLY A 15 5.87 -17.85 -11.84
C GLY A 15 4.46 -17.42 -12.24
N LEU A 16 4.06 -16.19 -11.89
CA LEU A 16 2.78 -15.61 -12.31
C LEU A 16 2.77 -15.27 -13.81
N ALA A 17 3.90 -14.84 -14.35
CA ALA A 17 4.04 -14.59 -15.77
C ALA A 17 3.97 -15.88 -16.61
N ALA A 18 4.49 -17.00 -16.07
CA ALA A 18 4.46 -18.30 -16.73
C ALA A 18 3.04 -18.88 -16.82
N THR A 19 2.19 -18.62 -15.81
CA THR A 19 0.78 -19.05 -15.84
C THR A 19 -0.11 -18.16 -16.71
N GLY A 20 0.38 -16.99 -17.14
CA GLY A 20 -0.36 -16.01 -17.95
C GLY A 20 -0.83 -16.49 -19.34
N ALA A 21 -0.38 -17.66 -19.80
CA ALA A 21 -0.88 -18.31 -21.03
C ALA A 21 -2.19 -19.08 -20.82
N SER A 22 -2.56 -19.38 -19.56
CA SER A 22 -3.86 -19.97 -19.20
C SER A 22 -4.92 -18.87 -19.03
N PRO A 23 -6.21 -19.13 -19.32
CA PRO A 23 -7.29 -18.14 -19.13
C PRO A 23 -7.37 -17.59 -17.70
N SER A 24 -7.16 -18.43 -16.68
CA SER A 24 -7.13 -18.02 -15.28
C SER A 24 -5.90 -17.17 -14.95
N GLY A 25 -4.71 -17.58 -15.41
CA GLY A 25 -3.48 -16.83 -15.16
C GLY A 25 -3.44 -15.47 -15.87
N ALA A 26 -4.12 -15.31 -17.00
CA ALA A 26 -4.27 -14.02 -17.66
C ALA A 26 -5.05 -13.01 -16.81
N LEU A 27 -6.11 -13.47 -16.11
CA LEU A 27 -6.88 -12.64 -15.19
C LEU A 27 -6.05 -12.24 -13.96
N GLU A 28 -5.36 -13.20 -13.33
CA GLU A 28 -4.47 -12.92 -12.19
C GLU A 28 -3.37 -11.92 -12.57
N MET A 29 -2.78 -12.06 -13.76
CA MET A 29 -1.78 -11.14 -14.29
C MET A 29 -2.36 -9.73 -14.51
N ALA A 30 -3.60 -9.62 -14.96
CA ALA A 30 -4.29 -8.34 -15.12
C ALA A 30 -4.56 -7.68 -13.75
N ILE A 31 -5.04 -8.46 -12.76
CA ILE A 31 -5.30 -7.97 -11.40
C ILE A 31 -4.00 -7.48 -10.76
N ALA A 32 -2.95 -8.30 -10.78
CA ALA A 32 -1.65 -7.96 -10.19
C ALA A 32 -1.04 -6.72 -10.86
N SER A 33 -1.14 -6.61 -12.19
CA SER A 33 -0.68 -5.44 -12.95
C SER A 33 -1.42 -4.17 -12.52
N HIS A 34 -2.74 -4.27 -12.34
CA HIS A 34 -3.58 -3.16 -11.91
C HIS A 34 -3.29 -2.74 -10.46
N GLN A 35 -3.17 -3.71 -9.54
CA GLN A 35 -2.79 -3.47 -8.14
C GLN A 35 -1.42 -2.80 -8.04
N LEU A 36 -0.43 -3.32 -8.76
CA LEU A 36 0.92 -2.77 -8.77
C LEU A 36 0.94 -1.32 -9.26
N ARG A 37 0.12 -1.00 -10.26
CA ARG A 37 -0.01 0.39 -10.75
C ARG A 37 -0.62 1.31 -9.71
N ILE A 38 -1.64 0.88 -8.98
CA ILE A 38 -2.27 1.65 -7.90
C ILE A 38 -1.32 1.85 -6.72
N MET A 39 -0.55 0.81 -6.37
CA MET A 39 0.39 0.85 -5.25
C MET A 39 1.73 1.49 -5.59
N ALA A 40 1.97 1.86 -6.85
CA ALA A 40 3.20 2.54 -7.27
C ALA A 40 3.59 3.77 -6.44
N PRO A 41 2.68 4.71 -6.09
CA PRO A 41 3.01 5.82 -5.19
C PRO A 41 3.47 5.38 -3.81
N CYS A 42 3.12 4.17 -3.34
CA CYS A 42 3.51 3.69 -2.01
C CYS A 42 5.03 3.54 -1.86
N VAL A 43 5.77 3.46 -2.96
CA VAL A 43 7.24 3.47 -2.93
C VAL A 43 7.75 4.77 -2.32
N LEU A 44 7.21 5.91 -2.74
CA LEU A 44 7.61 7.22 -2.21
C LEU A 44 7.22 7.35 -0.73
N THR A 45 5.99 6.98 -0.38
CA THR A 45 5.55 7.04 1.02
C THR A 45 6.36 6.10 1.91
N GLY A 46 6.76 4.93 1.40
CA GLY A 46 7.61 3.98 2.10
C GLY A 46 9.00 4.53 2.38
N VAL A 47 9.62 5.19 1.39
CA VAL A 47 10.91 5.87 1.55
C VAL A 47 10.83 6.97 2.62
N LEU A 48 9.84 7.86 2.53
CA LEU A 48 9.62 8.92 3.50
C LEU A 48 9.41 8.38 4.93
N THR A 49 8.59 7.33 5.05
CA THR A 49 8.35 6.71 6.35
C THR A 49 9.60 6.03 6.90
N GLY A 50 10.40 5.38 6.05
CA GLY A 50 11.66 4.77 6.44
C GLY A 50 12.68 5.79 6.96
N ILE A 51 12.80 6.94 6.31
CA ILE A 51 13.63 8.05 6.78
C ILE A 51 13.14 8.54 8.14
N GLY A 52 11.83 8.75 8.28
CA GLY A 52 11.25 9.20 9.54
C GLY A 52 11.47 8.22 10.69
N PHE A 53 11.27 6.92 10.45
CA PHE A 53 11.58 5.89 11.44
C PHE A 53 13.07 5.85 11.77
N GLY A 54 13.95 5.98 10.78
CA GLY A 54 15.39 6.06 10.99
C GLY A 54 15.79 7.23 11.89
N ALA A 55 15.26 8.43 11.60
CA ALA A 55 15.52 9.64 12.39
C ALA A 55 15.01 9.50 13.83
N LEU A 56 13.77 9.05 14.03
CA LEU A 56 13.22 8.84 15.38
C LEU A 56 14.01 7.79 16.17
N ASN A 57 14.41 6.68 15.53
CA ASN A 57 15.24 5.66 16.17
C ASN A 57 16.63 6.20 16.55
N ALA A 58 17.24 7.02 15.70
CA ALA A 58 18.52 7.67 16.00
C ALA A 58 18.43 8.62 17.21
N CYS A 59 17.31 9.32 17.36
CA CYS A 59 17.01 10.18 18.50
C CYS A 59 16.44 9.42 19.72
N ARG A 60 16.43 8.08 19.70
CA ARG A 60 15.91 7.21 20.77
C ARG A 60 14.40 7.29 21.04
N HIS A 61 13.61 7.73 20.06
CA HIS A 61 12.15 7.70 20.10
C HIS A 61 11.63 6.41 19.41
N PHE A 62 11.44 5.34 20.18
CA PHE A 62 11.08 4.01 19.63
C PHE A 62 9.57 3.71 19.60
N VAL A 63 8.78 4.44 20.38
CA VAL A 63 7.34 4.16 20.55
C VAL A 63 6.53 4.53 19.31
N ALA A 64 6.75 5.72 18.76
CA ALA A 64 6.05 6.16 17.55
C ALA A 64 6.36 5.26 16.34
N PRO A 65 7.62 4.91 16.02
CA PRO A 65 7.94 3.99 14.93
C PRO A 65 7.34 2.58 15.09
N SER A 66 7.24 2.06 16.33
CA SER A 66 6.75 0.69 16.57
C SER A 66 5.23 0.57 16.48
N ILE A 67 4.48 1.60 16.87
CA ILE A 67 3.00 1.60 16.82
C ILE A 67 2.48 2.00 15.43
N SER A 68 3.24 2.81 14.69
CA SER A 68 2.85 3.35 13.38
C SER A 68 2.39 2.27 12.38
N PRO A 69 3.10 1.13 12.19
CA PRO A 69 2.63 0.04 11.33
C PRO A 69 1.28 -0.55 11.75
N ALA A 70 1.01 -0.66 13.06
CA ALA A 70 -0.27 -1.17 13.56
C ALA A 70 -1.42 -0.21 13.25
N LEU A 71 -1.19 1.11 13.40
CA LEU A 71 -2.17 2.12 13.03
C LEU A 71 -2.45 2.14 11.53
N ALA A 72 -1.42 1.98 10.69
CA ALA A 72 -1.58 1.87 9.25
C ALA A 72 -2.43 0.65 8.85
N ASN A 73 -2.25 -0.49 9.53
CA ASN A 73 -3.09 -1.68 9.31
C ASN A 73 -4.55 -1.43 9.71
N VAL A 74 -4.80 -0.77 10.85
CA VAL A 74 -6.16 -0.39 11.26
C VAL A 74 -6.80 0.55 10.23
N ALA A 75 -6.05 1.54 9.74
CA ALA A 75 -6.52 2.46 8.71
C ALA A 75 -6.84 1.73 7.39
N MET A 76 -6.00 0.77 6.99
CA MET A 76 -6.23 -0.08 5.81
C MET A 76 -7.52 -0.91 5.96
N VAL A 77 -7.73 -1.57 7.10
CA VAL A 77 -8.94 -2.36 7.35
C VAL A 77 -10.18 -1.46 7.38
N ALA A 78 -10.11 -0.30 8.05
CA ALA A 78 -11.19 0.68 8.05
C ALA A 78 -11.51 1.18 6.64
N ALA A 79 -10.49 1.42 5.81
CA ALA A 79 -10.66 1.83 4.41
C ALA A 79 -11.35 0.74 3.59
N LEU A 80 -11.06 -0.55 3.81
CA LEU A 80 -11.78 -1.65 3.14
C LEU A 80 -13.27 -1.63 3.46
N PHE A 81 -13.63 -1.47 4.74
CA PHE A 81 -15.04 -1.38 5.15
C PHE A 81 -15.72 -0.12 4.62
N ALA A 82 -15.01 1.01 4.59
CA ALA A 82 -15.52 2.25 4.01
C ALA A 82 -15.79 2.08 2.51
N LEU A 83 -14.83 1.56 1.74
CA LEU A 83 -14.95 1.36 0.30
C LEU A 83 -16.09 0.38 -0.05
N ARG A 84 -16.29 -0.68 0.76
CA ARG A 84 -17.46 -1.57 0.62
C ARG A 84 -18.79 -0.81 0.60
N SER A 85 -18.89 0.24 1.40
CA SER A 85 -20.14 0.96 1.60
C SER A 85 -20.54 1.79 0.36
N PHE A 86 -19.58 2.08 -0.53
CA PHE A 86 -19.82 2.83 -1.76
C PHE A 86 -20.28 1.98 -2.94
N ASP A 87 -19.90 0.69 -2.99
CA ASP A 87 -20.25 -0.20 -4.10
C ASP A 87 -21.69 -0.76 -4.02
N GLY A 88 -22.38 -0.60 -2.89
CA GLY A 88 -23.78 -1.02 -2.69
C GLY A 88 -24.01 -2.54 -2.64
N SER A 89 -23.07 -3.34 -3.16
CA SER A 89 -23.01 -4.79 -3.05
C SER A 89 -22.12 -5.24 -1.89
N GLY A 90 -22.34 -6.45 -1.36
CA GLY A 90 -21.44 -7.01 -0.34
C GLY A 90 -20.03 -7.26 -0.91
N LEU A 91 -19.00 -7.27 -0.06
CA LEU A 91 -17.62 -7.58 -0.47
C LEU A 91 -17.52 -8.94 -1.21
N ALA A 92 -18.44 -9.86 -0.91
CA ALA A 92 -18.52 -11.20 -1.49
C ALA A 92 -19.09 -11.23 -2.92
N ASP A 93 -19.79 -10.17 -3.35
CA ASP A 93 -20.40 -10.07 -4.68
C ASP A 93 -19.50 -9.29 -5.67
N LEU A 94 -18.37 -8.78 -5.19
CA LEU A 94 -17.42 -8.06 -6.02
C LEU A 94 -16.75 -9.02 -7.01
N SER A 95 -16.68 -8.61 -8.27
CA SER A 95 -15.77 -9.25 -9.25
C SER A 95 -14.33 -9.26 -8.70
N GLU A 96 -13.57 -10.30 -9.00
CA GLU A 96 -12.16 -10.45 -8.59
C GLU A 96 -11.32 -9.19 -8.90
N MET A 97 -11.58 -8.53 -10.03
CA MET A 97 -10.91 -7.28 -10.40
C MET A 97 -11.30 -6.11 -9.49
N ALA A 98 -12.59 -6.01 -9.14
CA ALA A 98 -13.07 -4.98 -8.23
C ALA A 98 -12.52 -5.21 -6.81
N ALA A 99 -12.57 -6.44 -6.30
CA ALA A 99 -11.98 -6.80 -5.02
C ALA A 99 -10.48 -6.49 -4.98
N GLY A 100 -9.75 -6.84 -6.06
CA GLY A 100 -8.34 -6.53 -6.19
C GLY A 100 -8.05 -5.02 -6.17
N ARG A 101 -8.88 -4.20 -6.82
CA ARG A 101 -8.79 -2.74 -6.79
C ARG A 101 -9.05 -2.17 -5.39
N HIS A 102 -10.07 -2.66 -4.70
CA HIS A 102 -10.41 -2.23 -3.33
C HIS A 102 -9.25 -2.47 -2.36
N LEU A 103 -8.63 -3.65 -2.45
CA LEU A 103 -7.46 -4.00 -1.64
C LEU A 103 -6.29 -3.05 -1.89
N ALA A 104 -5.97 -2.76 -3.15
CA ALA A 104 -4.89 -1.86 -3.49
C ALA A 104 -5.15 -0.41 -3.02
N LEU A 105 -6.38 0.08 -3.15
CA LEU A 105 -6.77 1.41 -2.66
C LEU A 105 -6.67 1.51 -1.13
N ALA A 106 -7.18 0.51 -0.42
CA ALA A 106 -7.06 0.46 1.03
C ALA A 106 -5.60 0.45 1.50
N PHE A 107 -4.74 -0.29 0.79
CA PHE A 107 -3.30 -0.30 1.07
C PHE A 107 -2.68 1.10 0.89
N VAL A 108 -3.01 1.81 -0.19
CA VAL A 108 -2.55 3.18 -0.41
C VAL A 108 -2.99 4.10 0.73
N VAL A 109 -4.25 4.00 1.19
CA VAL A 109 -4.74 4.77 2.35
C VAL A 109 -3.91 4.46 3.60
N GLY A 110 -3.61 3.18 3.86
CA GLY A 110 -2.72 2.77 4.94
C GLY A 110 -1.35 3.44 4.85
N CYS A 111 -0.68 3.36 3.70
CA CYS A 111 0.63 4.00 3.47
C CYS A 111 0.61 5.52 3.65
N VAL A 112 -0.42 6.19 3.12
CA VAL A 112 -0.57 7.65 3.25
C VAL A 112 -0.79 8.02 4.72
N SER A 113 -1.65 7.28 5.43
CA SER A 113 -1.89 7.52 6.86
C SER A 113 -0.62 7.37 7.69
N GLN A 114 0.25 6.42 7.32
CA GLN A 114 1.52 6.18 8.00
C GLN A 114 2.49 7.37 7.81
N VAL A 115 2.59 7.91 6.60
CA VAL A 115 3.40 9.12 6.33
C VAL A 115 2.87 10.33 7.10
N VAL A 116 1.55 10.54 7.10
CA VAL A 116 0.93 11.67 7.81
C VAL A 116 1.20 11.58 9.31
N LEU A 117 1.01 10.40 9.90
CA LEU A 117 1.29 10.18 11.31
C LEU A 117 2.78 10.39 11.63
N GLN A 118 3.66 9.87 10.77
CA GLN A 118 5.09 10.01 10.95
C GLN A 118 5.55 11.48 10.85
N ALA A 119 5.03 12.24 9.88
CA ALA A 119 5.30 13.66 9.75
C ALA A 119 4.81 14.45 10.98
N ALA A 120 3.62 14.13 11.49
CA ALA A 120 3.08 14.78 12.68
C ALA A 120 3.92 14.50 13.93
N VAL A 121 4.44 13.29 14.09
CA VAL A 121 5.35 12.95 15.21
C VAL A 121 6.67 13.70 15.07
N LEU A 122 7.29 13.73 13.90
CA LEU A 122 8.55 14.43 13.68
C LEU A 122 8.44 15.93 13.96
N GLN A 123 7.34 16.57 13.56
CA GLN A 123 7.07 17.97 13.88
C GLN A 123 6.94 18.20 15.39
N ARG A 124 6.27 17.29 16.12
CA ARG A 124 6.13 17.37 17.57
C ARG A 124 7.45 17.25 18.30
N GLU A 125 8.34 16.38 17.82
CA GLU A 125 9.69 16.18 18.37
C GLU A 125 10.71 17.22 17.86
N ARG A 126 10.28 18.22 17.08
CA ARG A 126 11.13 19.26 16.46
C ARG A 126 12.24 18.71 15.54
N LEU A 127 12.00 17.55 14.95
CA LEU A 127 12.89 16.88 13.99
C LEU A 127 12.39 17.07 12.56
N SER A 128 11.82 18.25 12.24
CA SER A 128 11.28 18.54 10.92
C SER A 128 12.36 18.67 9.83
N GLU A 129 13.64 18.77 10.19
CA GLU A 129 14.73 18.83 9.20
C GLU A 129 14.83 17.57 8.32
N PHE A 130 14.19 16.48 8.74
CA PHE A 130 14.13 15.22 7.99
C PHE A 130 12.92 15.10 7.04
N PHE A 131 12.05 16.13 6.96
CA PHE A 131 10.83 16.17 6.13
C PHE A 131 10.59 17.55 5.49
#